data_AF-A0A420TPC2-F1
#
_entry.id   AF-A0A420TPC2-F1
#
_cell.length_a   1.000
_cell.length_b   1.000
_cell.length_c   1.000
_cell.angle_alpha   90.00
_cell.angle_beta   90.00
_cell.angle_gamma   90.00
#
_symmetry.space_group_name_H-M   'P 1'
#
loop_
_entity.id
_entity.type
_entity.pdbx_description
1 polymer ?
#
loop_
_entity_poly.entity_id
_entity_poly.type
_entity_poly.pdbx_seq_one_letter_code
_entity_poly.pdbx_strand_id
1 'polypeptide(L)'
;MISETTRPYHQDIRRDNHYSDRDKAQDNRDRMSFEGESYDSPPFAWVVFWKESYSNLYGDYIPQSFHTWGYVMWDKTRLANADAAAIINREWEAMYNRPNDEGIPEDPRDEWTAL
;
A
#
# COMPACT_ATOMS: atom_id res chain seq x y z
N MET A 1 -2.58 -5.85 -22.43
CA MET A 1 -2.11 -4.48 -22.71
C MET A 1 -2.35 -3.70 -21.43
N ILE A 2 -1.37 -3.69 -20.53
CA ILE A 2 -1.46 -2.99 -19.24
C ILE A 2 -1.17 -1.53 -19.58
N SER A 3 -2.20 -0.70 -19.55
CA SER A 3 -2.15 0.68 -20.07
C SER A 3 -1.07 1.49 -19.37
N GLU A 4 -0.23 2.17 -20.14
CA GLU A 4 0.78 3.15 -19.71
C GLU A 4 0.16 4.43 -19.08
N THR A 5 -0.93 4.35 -18.32
CA THR A 5 -1.74 5.56 -18.04
C THR A 5 -2.61 5.53 -16.79
N THR A 6 -2.03 5.18 -15.64
CA THR A 6 -2.62 5.62 -14.35
C THR A 6 -1.50 6.29 -13.57
N ARG A 7 -1.39 7.61 -13.75
CA ARG A 7 -0.22 8.39 -13.37
C ARG A 7 -0.23 8.72 -11.86
N PRO A 8 0.94 8.63 -11.20
CA PRO A 8 1.39 9.42 -10.03
C PRO A 8 1.02 10.93 -9.99
N TYR A 9 0.56 11.50 -11.09
CA TYR A 9 0.55 12.93 -11.39
C TYR A 9 -0.12 13.82 -10.33
N HIS A 10 -1.26 13.40 -9.77
CA HIS A 10 -1.94 14.20 -8.76
C HIS A 10 -1.20 14.20 -7.41
N GLN A 11 -0.61 13.08 -7.03
CA GLN A 11 0.18 12.99 -5.81
C GLN A 11 1.49 13.77 -5.95
N ASP A 12 2.16 13.64 -7.10
CA ASP A 12 3.41 14.34 -7.42
C ASP A 12 3.21 15.84 -7.42
N ILE A 13 2.21 16.36 -8.15
CA ILE A 13 1.90 17.80 -8.14
C ILE A 13 1.60 18.28 -6.73
N ARG A 14 0.85 17.50 -5.95
CA ARG A 14 0.53 17.87 -4.57
C ARG A 14 1.78 17.88 -3.70
N ARG A 15 2.70 16.93 -3.85
CA ARG A 15 4.02 16.91 -3.16
C ARG A 15 4.89 18.10 -3.55
N ASP A 16 4.94 18.45 -4.83
CA ASP A 16 5.73 19.60 -5.33
C ASP A 16 5.26 20.94 -4.74
N ASN A 17 3.94 21.10 -4.57
CA ASN A 17 3.37 22.36 -4.10
C ASN A 17 3.11 22.40 -2.58
N HIS A 18 2.84 21.25 -1.96
CA HIS A 18 2.36 21.13 -0.58
C HIS A 18 2.91 19.87 0.09
N TYR A 19 4.23 19.76 0.15
CA TYR A 19 4.91 18.71 0.91
C TYR A 19 4.56 18.82 2.41
N SER A 20 4.14 17.71 3.01
CA SER A 20 3.63 17.66 4.38
C SER A 20 4.45 16.72 5.26
N ASP A 21 4.26 16.80 6.58
CA ASP A 21 4.90 15.88 7.54
C ASP A 21 4.56 14.41 7.25
N ARG A 22 3.42 14.13 6.63
CA ARG A 22 3.03 12.78 6.20
C ARG A 22 3.85 12.27 5.03
N ASP A 23 4.24 13.16 4.12
CA ASP A 23 5.13 12.78 3.03
C ASP A 23 6.51 12.46 3.60
N LYS A 24 7.01 13.31 4.50
CA LYS A 24 8.26 13.05 5.21
C LYS A 24 8.26 11.72 5.96
N ALA A 25 7.16 11.37 6.61
CA ALA A 25 7.02 10.09 7.30
C ALA A 25 7.09 8.90 6.32
N GLN A 26 6.53 9.04 5.11
CA GLN A 26 6.65 8.01 4.08
C GLN A 26 8.10 7.91 3.57
N ASP A 27 8.72 9.04 3.22
CA ASP A 27 10.08 9.08 2.68
C ASP A 27 11.09 8.50 3.69
N ASN A 28 10.86 8.71 5.00
CA ASN A 28 11.65 8.15 6.09
C ASN A 28 11.37 6.67 6.39
N ARG A 29 10.31 6.10 5.79
CA ARG A 29 9.78 4.76 6.12
C ARG A 29 9.45 4.63 7.60
N ASP A 30 8.81 5.65 8.16
CA ASP A 30 8.35 5.60 9.54
C ASP A 30 7.48 4.36 9.74
N ARG A 31 7.62 3.74 10.91
CA ARG A 31 6.88 2.51 11.20
C ARG A 31 5.40 2.82 11.38
N MET A 32 4.56 2.08 10.68
CA MET A 32 3.11 2.07 10.85
C MET A 32 2.72 0.88 11.71
N SER A 33 2.29 1.14 12.95
CA SER A 33 1.86 0.10 13.89
C SER A 33 0.34 0.03 14.01
N PHE A 34 -0.17 -1.19 14.20
CA PHE A 34 -1.57 -1.42 14.54
C PHE A 34 -1.72 -1.47 16.07
N GLU A 35 -2.23 -0.39 16.66
CA GLU A 35 -2.43 -0.28 18.12
C GLU A 35 -3.81 -0.78 18.58
N GLY A 36 -4.70 -1.15 17.65
CA GLY A 36 -6.03 -1.67 17.94
C GLY A 36 -7.09 -1.21 16.96
N GLU A 37 -8.33 -1.65 17.17
CA GLU A 37 -9.50 -1.25 16.38
C GLU A 37 -10.01 0.12 16.87
N SER A 38 -9.19 1.16 16.71
CA SER A 38 -9.55 2.55 17.02
C SER A 38 -9.49 3.40 15.76
N TYR A 39 -10.32 4.44 15.68
CA TYR A 39 -10.30 5.36 14.54
C TYR A 39 -8.96 6.06 14.33
N ASP A 40 -8.14 6.16 15.39
CA ASP A 40 -6.81 6.77 15.36
C ASP A 40 -5.72 5.79 14.92
N SER A 41 -6.04 4.50 14.79
CA SER A 41 -5.13 3.46 14.34
C SER A 41 -5.36 3.13 12.86
N PRO A 42 -4.32 2.83 12.08
CA PRO A 42 -4.49 2.33 10.72
C PRO A 42 -5.22 0.98 10.74
N PRO A 43 -5.95 0.61 9.68
CA PRO A 43 -6.51 -0.73 9.54
C PRO A 43 -5.40 -1.79 9.56
N PHE A 44 -5.61 -2.94 10.24
CA PHE A 44 -4.59 -3.99 10.37
C PHE A 44 -4.09 -4.50 9.01
N ALA A 45 -4.99 -4.76 8.06
CA ALA A 45 -4.57 -5.20 6.73
C ALA A 45 -3.79 -4.12 5.96
N TRP A 46 -3.98 -2.83 6.27
CA TRP A 46 -3.17 -1.76 5.68
C TRP A 46 -1.74 -1.81 6.19
N VAL A 47 -1.56 -2.05 7.49
CA VAL A 47 -0.25 -2.29 8.12
C VAL A 47 0.44 -3.49 7.48
N VAL A 48 -0.27 -4.60 7.30
CA VAL A 48 0.26 -5.80 6.64
C VAL A 48 0.59 -5.54 5.17
N PHE A 49 -0.30 -4.87 4.44
CA PHE A 49 -0.14 -4.60 3.02
C PHE A 49 1.11 -3.78 2.74
N TRP A 50 1.37 -2.75 3.54
CA TRP A 50 2.56 -1.90 3.44
C TRP A 50 3.76 -2.42 4.24
N LYS A 51 3.74 -3.68 4.69
CA LYS A 51 4.86 -4.32 5.41
C LYS A 51 5.32 -3.50 6.64
N GLU A 52 4.38 -2.93 7.38
CA GLU A 52 4.61 -2.04 8.53
C GLU A 52 5.31 -0.70 8.20
N SER A 53 5.50 -0.36 6.93
CA SER A 53 5.99 0.95 6.50
C SER A 53 4.83 1.92 6.34
N TYR A 54 5.00 3.16 6.78
CA TYR A 54 4.01 4.20 6.56
C TYR A 54 3.83 4.50 5.07
N SER A 55 2.58 4.63 4.64
CA SER A 55 2.21 4.97 3.27
C SER A 55 1.20 6.11 3.27
N ASN A 56 1.56 7.19 2.58
CA ASN A 56 0.72 8.33 2.24
C ASN A 56 0.26 8.27 0.77
N LEU A 57 0.39 7.12 0.12
CA LEU A 57 -0.03 6.90 -1.28
C LEU A 57 -1.55 6.76 -1.36
N TYR A 58 -2.16 7.38 -2.36
CA TYR A 58 -3.61 7.35 -2.56
C TYR A 58 -4.00 7.35 -4.03
N GLY A 59 -5.25 6.97 -4.31
CA GLY A 59 -5.77 6.91 -5.67
C GLY A 59 -5.16 5.73 -6.43
N ASP A 60 -4.60 6.00 -7.60
CA ASP A 60 -4.23 4.97 -8.58
C ASP A 60 -3.03 4.09 -8.17
N TYR A 61 -2.31 4.44 -7.10
CA TYR A 61 -1.33 3.56 -6.47
C TYR A 61 -1.97 2.35 -5.78
N ILE A 62 -3.26 2.45 -5.46
CA ILE A 62 -4.02 1.36 -4.87
C ILE A 62 -4.88 0.75 -5.99
N PRO A 63 -4.68 -0.52 -6.36
CA PRO A 63 -5.50 -1.12 -7.40
C PRO A 63 -6.97 -1.13 -6.99
N GLN A 64 -7.86 -0.89 -7.95
CA GLN A 64 -9.31 -0.82 -7.70
C GLN A 64 -9.87 -2.08 -7.02
N SER A 65 -9.27 -3.24 -7.29
CA SER A 65 -9.57 -4.53 -6.65
C SER A 65 -9.33 -4.53 -5.14
N PHE A 66 -8.44 -3.69 -4.62
CA PHE A 66 -8.18 -3.51 -3.19
C PHE A 66 -9.13 -2.49 -2.54
N HIS A 67 -9.75 -1.59 -3.31
CA HIS A 67 -10.73 -0.63 -2.76
C HIS A 67 -11.92 -1.32 -2.09
N THR A 68 -12.37 -2.46 -2.62
CA THR A 68 -13.48 -3.24 -2.03
C THR A 68 -13.13 -3.91 -0.72
N TRP A 69 -11.84 -3.98 -0.37
CA TRP A 69 -11.37 -4.61 0.87
C TRP A 69 -11.35 -3.63 2.04
N GLY A 70 -11.52 -2.32 1.82
CA GLY A 70 -11.38 -1.28 2.86
C GLY A 70 -12.17 -1.52 4.16
N TYR A 71 -13.35 -2.14 4.09
CA TYR A 71 -14.14 -2.53 5.27
C TYR A 71 -13.64 -3.81 5.96
N VAL A 72 -13.08 -4.76 5.21
CA VAL A 72 -12.51 -6.02 5.73
C VAL A 72 -11.17 -5.75 6.43
N MET A 73 -10.49 -4.67 6.07
CA MET A 73 -9.16 -4.32 6.56
C MET A 73 -9.08 -3.96 8.05
N TRP A 74 -10.21 -3.65 8.69
CA TRP A 74 -10.27 -3.19 10.09
C TRP A 74 -10.38 -4.32 11.12
N ASP A 75 -10.97 -5.47 10.76
CA ASP A 75 -11.26 -6.56 11.69
C ASP A 75 -10.08 -7.53 11.79
N LYS A 76 -9.25 -7.35 12.83
CA LYS A 76 -8.02 -8.14 12.99
C LYS A 76 -8.32 -9.61 13.20
N THR A 77 -9.37 -9.95 13.94
CA THR A 77 -9.75 -11.34 14.23
C THR A 77 -10.20 -12.05 12.96
N ARG A 78 -11.00 -11.38 12.13
CA ARG A 78 -11.47 -11.93 10.85
C ARG A 78 -10.35 -12.05 9.82
N LEU A 79 -9.42 -11.11 9.78
CA LEU A 79 -8.23 -11.19 8.92
C LEU A 79 -7.30 -12.35 9.33
N ALA A 80 -7.04 -12.50 10.63
CA ALA A 80 -6.20 -13.58 11.15
C ALA A 80 -6.83 -14.96 10.91
N ASN A 81 -8.14 -15.09 11.08
CA ASN A 81 -8.85 -16.35 10.88
C ASN A 81 -9.04 -16.72 9.40
N ALA A 82 -9.06 -15.74 8.49
CA ALA A 82 -9.26 -15.96 7.06
C ALA A 82 -7.96 -16.03 6.24
N ASP A 83 -6.79 -16.00 6.90
CA ASP A 83 -5.48 -15.86 6.25
C ASP A 83 -5.44 -14.73 5.22
N ALA A 84 -6.14 -13.64 5.53
CA ALA A 84 -6.39 -12.57 4.58
C ALA A 84 -5.10 -11.86 4.15
N ALA A 85 -4.08 -11.86 5.01
CA ALA A 85 -2.74 -11.39 4.67
C ALA A 85 -2.14 -12.18 3.49
N ALA A 86 -2.23 -13.51 3.51
CA ALA A 86 -1.75 -14.34 2.42
C ALA A 86 -2.59 -14.15 1.16
N ILE A 87 -3.91 -14.00 1.28
CA ILE A 87 -4.79 -13.71 0.13
C ILE A 87 -4.42 -12.36 -0.49
N ILE A 88 -4.27 -11.30 0.32
CA ILE A 88 -3.88 -9.96 -0.14
C ILE A 88 -2.54 -10.01 -0.87
N ASN A 89 -1.54 -10.70 -0.31
CA ASN A 89 -0.24 -10.85 -0.97
C ASN A 89 -0.34 -11.65 -2.26
N ARG A 90 -1.12 -12.74 -2.31
CA ARG A 90 -1.31 -13.53 -3.52
C ARG A 90 -1.99 -12.74 -4.64
N GLU A 91 -3.04 -11.98 -4.32
CA GLU A 91 -3.73 -11.13 -5.30
C GLU A 91 -2.82 -10.01 -5.79
N TRP A 92 -1.98 -9.45 -4.90
CA TRP A 92 -0.95 -8.47 -5.25
C TRP A 92 0.09 -9.04 -6.22
N GLU A 93 0.69 -10.18 -5.86
CA GLU A 93 1.65 -10.90 -6.70
C GLU A 93 1.05 -11.24 -8.07
N ALA A 94 -0.20 -11.71 -8.11
CA ALA A 94 -0.88 -12.03 -9.36
C ALA A 94 -1.05 -10.81 -10.28
N MET A 95 -1.22 -9.60 -9.71
CA MET A 95 -1.33 -8.35 -10.48
C MET A 95 0.03 -7.80 -10.92
N TYR A 96 1.06 -7.96 -10.09
CA TYR A 96 2.37 -7.32 -10.27
C TYR A 96 3.51 -8.31 -10.50
N ASN A 97 3.23 -9.51 -11.04
CA ASN A 97 4.24 -10.52 -11.39
C ASN A 97 5.14 -10.13 -12.59
N ARG A 98 5.54 -8.85 -12.69
CA ARG A 98 6.50 -8.39 -13.67
C ARG A 98 7.91 -8.52 -13.07
N PRO A 99 8.81 -9.27 -13.71
CA PRO A 99 10.23 -9.18 -13.40
C PRO A 99 10.75 -7.79 -13.80
N ASN A 100 11.74 -7.28 -13.06
CA ASN A 100 12.53 -6.12 -13.48
C ASN A 100 13.41 -6.46 -14.69
N ASP A 101 14.19 -5.48 -15.19
CA ASP A 101 15.07 -5.67 -16.36
C ASP A 101 16.13 -6.77 -16.18
N GLU A 102 16.39 -7.19 -14.94
CA GLU A 102 17.31 -8.27 -14.57
C GLU A 102 16.61 -9.62 -14.39
N GLY A 103 15.29 -9.68 -14.59
CA GLY A 103 14.49 -10.91 -14.43
C GLY A 103 14.16 -11.24 -12.97
N ILE A 104 14.39 -10.31 -12.03
CA ILE A 104 14.10 -10.48 -10.60
C ILE A 104 12.67 -10.00 -10.33
N PRO A 105 11.84 -10.77 -9.59
CA PRO A 105 10.53 -10.29 -9.15
C PRO A 105 10.69 -9.01 -8.31
N GLU A 106 10.07 -7.93 -8.75
CA GLU A 106 10.06 -6.66 -8.03
C GLU A 106 8.68 -6.46 -7.42
N ASP A 107 8.65 -6.14 -6.13
CA ASP A 107 7.42 -5.75 -5.45
C ASP A 107 7.32 -4.21 -5.52
N PRO A 108 6.37 -3.63 -6.25
CA PRO A 108 6.26 -2.18 -6.38
C PRO A 108 6.11 -1.46 -5.04
N ARG A 109 5.66 -2.16 -3.98
CA ARG A 109 5.59 -1.58 -2.63
C ARG A 109 6.97 -1.22 -2.08
N ASP A 110 8.01 -1.94 -2.47
CA ASP A 110 9.37 -1.70 -2.00
C ASP A 110 9.96 -0.43 -2.64
N GLU A 111 9.62 -0.16 -3.91
CA GLU A 111 9.95 1.11 -4.58
C GLU A 111 9.10 2.27 -4.04
N TRP A 112 7.79 2.08 -3.88
CA TRP A 112 6.89 3.19 -3.52
C TRP A 112 7.01 3.64 -2.08
N THR A 113 7.50 2.77 -1.20
CA THR A 113 7.94 3.14 0.15
C THR A 113 9.37 3.69 0.17
N ALA A 114 10.06 3.78 -0.98
CA ALA A 114 11.36 4.42 -1.14
C ALA A 114 11.30 5.86 -1.68
N LEU A 115 10.10 6.34 -2.07
CA LEU A 115 9.82 7.65 -2.68
C LEU A 115 9.34 8.67 -1.68
#